data_AF-A0A078KWH7-F1
#
_entry.id   AF-A0A078KWH7-F1
#
_cell.length_a   1.000
_cell.length_b   1.000
_cell.length_c   1.000
_cell.angle_alpha   90.00
_cell.angle_beta   90.00
_cell.angle_gamma   90.00
#
_symmetry.space_group_name_H-M   'P 1'
#
loop_
_entity.id
_entity.type
_entity.pdbx_description
1 polymer ?
#
loop_
_entity_poly.entity_id
_entity_poly.type
_entity_poly.pdbx_seq_one_letter_code
_entity_poly.pdbx_strand_id
1 'polypeptide(L)'
;MNDMHFSSKPEAYTYIIYTLTQWLDSYSAEVSTVINQSIESVKIAYENHEQDTDNIRLIIMSLLRDDILFPHHQNEIEVLASSLSIINDNKTNDNNVLQRRFESELVSCLIQNPTHLMMSSIHLVSHAIIKTINEYRQYSTDSKEQDILNYFLSELEGSDIVFGCFKERPTLDKVIAILEENNPNDFIKIQFISFMFARSVIGPLPLNNLPPQTPTGLFARILELYLKTNPIPEDEQPFSYQRMAAEKNNIAVATDFRTFITSKLFYGDELYTQGQNRGRLGPRKTHLNTNQLGLMKLEQSAHSRGLPIIADQVWCADAQAQEAQEDSIYYQTALLNDCPYITGPSGMTSIFMNMMFLLLNPQEIELIQAYSLGITAYIVGAGFHSVNEILIPLVKCINMLPDYPAYQGLEYLIKPPLYNLYFDRISQFDSEFNQRRHQVWANYLNYFASCYMPLCMNDFCEAEQIAAAPCLSPEVEVLKEIVASSIDDCIQFHNNSKGTDFRFLAAKPQESTDLNLLKEACLSQSSLIAIMAQLQKYFAGEFETSPTAMHKFDNRSYLRFFLYTLKDYPQVLSHINEQLALEPPLIIDTTKDIFSQEYRTECFKVHKMLKEEHHPGGENLNNEGFINSSIVL
;
A
#
# COMPACT_ATOMS: atom_id res chain seq x y z
N MET A 1 -29.64 12.73 -25.00
CA MET A 1 -28.75 11.83 -24.25
C MET A 1 -29.44 11.49 -22.95
N ASN A 2 -29.27 10.27 -22.44
CA ASN A 2 -29.79 9.87 -21.13
C ASN A 2 -29.11 10.70 -20.04
N ASP A 3 -29.78 10.90 -18.90
CA ASP A 3 -29.20 11.55 -17.73
C ASP A 3 -27.95 10.78 -17.28
N MET A 4 -26.80 11.45 -17.24
CA MET A 4 -25.54 10.87 -16.79
C MET A 4 -25.48 10.98 -15.26
N HIS A 5 -25.30 9.85 -14.58
CA HIS A 5 -25.23 9.78 -13.13
C HIS A 5 -23.86 9.27 -12.69
N PHE A 6 -23.15 10.08 -11.91
CA PHE A 6 -21.89 9.69 -11.30
C PHE A 6 -22.10 9.22 -9.87
N SER A 7 -21.33 8.21 -9.48
CA SER A 7 -21.31 7.64 -8.13
C SER A 7 -20.44 8.41 -7.15
N SER A 8 -19.52 9.24 -7.65
CA SER A 8 -18.60 10.03 -6.81
C SER A 8 -18.01 11.23 -7.56
N LYS A 9 -17.44 12.20 -6.82
CA LYS A 9 -16.73 13.35 -7.40
C LYS A 9 -15.46 12.93 -8.18
N PRO A 10 -14.60 12.05 -7.65
CA PRO A 10 -13.44 11.54 -8.41
C PRO A 10 -13.83 10.90 -9.75
N GLU A 11 -14.96 10.19 -9.80
CA GLU A 11 -15.49 9.58 -11.03
C GLU A 11 -15.89 10.65 -12.05
N ALA A 12 -16.71 11.63 -11.62
CA ALA A 12 -17.12 12.74 -12.47
C ALA A 12 -15.92 13.51 -13.04
N TYR A 13 -14.96 13.84 -12.17
CA TYR A 13 -13.78 14.63 -12.56
C TYR A 13 -12.89 13.84 -13.53
N THR A 14 -12.68 12.55 -13.26
CA THR A 14 -11.89 11.68 -14.15
C THR A 14 -12.56 11.53 -15.51
N TYR A 15 -13.89 11.33 -15.54
CA TYR A 15 -14.65 11.23 -16.78
C TYR A 15 -14.57 12.52 -17.61
N ILE A 16 -14.68 13.69 -16.96
CA ILE A 16 -14.50 14.99 -17.63
C ILE A 16 -13.10 15.10 -18.23
N ILE A 17 -12.05 14.81 -17.45
CA ILE A 17 -10.65 14.86 -17.94
C ILE A 17 -10.48 13.92 -19.14
N TYR A 18 -10.97 12.67 -19.03
CA TYR A 18 -10.91 11.69 -20.10
C TYR A 18 -11.60 12.19 -21.37
N THR A 19 -12.84 12.65 -21.25
CA THR A 19 -13.67 13.14 -22.37
C THR A 19 -13.00 14.30 -23.09
N LEU A 20 -12.60 15.33 -22.34
CA LEU A 20 -11.90 16.50 -22.90
C LEU A 20 -10.58 16.10 -23.58
N THR A 21 -9.86 15.10 -23.03
CA THR A 21 -8.62 14.60 -23.62
C THR A 21 -8.89 13.95 -24.99
N GLN A 22 -9.97 13.19 -25.15
CA GLN A 22 -10.35 12.58 -26.44
C GLN A 22 -10.66 13.62 -27.51
N TRP A 23 -11.11 14.81 -27.11
CA TRP A 23 -11.47 15.86 -28.05
C TRP A 23 -10.25 16.60 -28.62
N LEU A 24 -9.09 16.56 -27.97
CA LEU A 24 -7.93 17.40 -28.33
C LEU A 24 -7.52 17.26 -29.81
N ASP A 25 -7.59 16.06 -30.38
CA ASP A 25 -7.23 15.77 -31.76
C ASP A 25 -8.29 16.22 -32.79
N SER A 26 -9.49 16.57 -32.32
CA SER A 26 -10.61 17.01 -33.17
C SER A 26 -10.57 18.51 -33.48
N TYR A 27 -9.68 19.27 -32.82
CA TYR A 27 -9.66 20.73 -32.86
C TYR A 27 -8.32 21.31 -33.34
N SER A 28 -8.33 22.61 -33.69
CA SER A 28 -7.12 23.36 -33.99
C SER A 28 -6.27 23.57 -32.73
N ALA A 29 -4.96 23.79 -32.90
CA ALA A 29 -4.05 23.99 -31.78
C ALA A 29 -4.46 25.12 -30.81
N GLU A 30 -5.11 26.18 -31.32
CA GLU A 30 -5.63 27.28 -30.49
C GLU A 30 -6.74 26.79 -29.56
N VAL A 31 -7.74 26.10 -30.11
CA VAL A 31 -8.86 25.56 -29.31
C VAL A 31 -8.38 24.44 -28.39
N SER A 32 -7.50 23.54 -28.85
CA SER A 32 -6.90 22.49 -28.03
C SER A 32 -6.09 23.07 -26.86
N THR A 33 -5.52 24.27 -26.99
CA THR A 33 -4.86 24.97 -25.86
C THR A 33 -5.87 25.36 -24.79
N VAL A 34 -7.04 25.88 -25.17
CA VAL A 34 -8.12 26.23 -24.23
C VAL A 34 -8.67 24.97 -23.55
N ILE A 35 -8.91 23.90 -24.31
CA ILE A 35 -9.34 22.60 -23.75
C ILE A 35 -8.31 22.07 -22.75
N ASN A 36 -7.02 22.13 -23.08
CA ASN A 36 -5.94 21.72 -22.17
C ASN A 36 -5.92 22.53 -20.87
N GLN A 37 -6.18 23.84 -20.92
CA GLN A 37 -6.26 24.66 -19.70
C GLN A 37 -7.42 24.21 -18.79
N SER A 38 -8.57 23.86 -19.36
CA SER A 38 -9.68 23.28 -18.61
C SER A 38 -9.32 21.90 -18.05
N ILE A 39 -8.67 21.04 -18.84
CA ILE A 39 -8.18 19.72 -18.38
C ILE A 39 -7.26 19.88 -17.16
N GLU A 40 -6.25 20.75 -17.24
CA GLU A 40 -5.31 20.97 -16.14
C GLU A 40 -6.02 21.56 -14.91
N SER A 41 -6.99 22.46 -15.09
CA SER A 41 -7.78 23.00 -13.97
C SER A 41 -8.59 21.90 -13.25
N VAL A 42 -9.17 20.95 -13.99
CA VAL A 42 -9.90 19.82 -13.39
C VAL A 42 -8.93 18.82 -12.74
N LYS A 43 -7.74 18.57 -13.31
CA LYS A 43 -6.70 17.74 -12.67
C LYS A 43 -6.23 18.34 -11.34
N ILE A 44 -6.00 19.65 -11.30
CA ILE A 44 -5.65 20.38 -10.07
C ILE A 44 -6.75 20.19 -9.01
N ALA A 45 -8.02 20.33 -9.42
CA ALA A 45 -9.14 20.13 -8.51
C ALA A 45 -9.27 18.68 -8.02
N TYR A 46 -9.00 17.69 -8.89
CA TYR A 46 -8.95 16.27 -8.53
C TYR A 46 -7.86 15.99 -7.47
N GLU A 47 -6.64 16.46 -7.71
CA GLU A 47 -5.51 16.30 -6.77
C GLU A 47 -5.73 17.07 -5.47
N ASN A 48 -6.45 18.18 -5.51
CA ASN A 48 -6.80 18.95 -4.31
C ASN A 48 -8.03 18.40 -3.57
N HIS A 49 -8.63 17.32 -4.06
CA HIS A 49 -9.86 16.75 -3.50
C HIS A 49 -10.99 17.79 -3.39
N GLU A 50 -11.19 18.59 -4.44
CA GLU A 50 -12.22 19.62 -4.50
C GLU A 50 -13.61 19.05 -4.23
N GLN A 51 -14.27 19.60 -3.21
CA GLN A 51 -15.60 19.18 -2.77
C GLN A 51 -16.71 20.01 -3.41
N ASP A 52 -16.39 21.23 -3.87
CA ASP A 52 -17.35 22.11 -4.53
C ASP A 52 -17.45 21.79 -6.04
N THR A 53 -18.48 21.03 -6.39
CA THR A 53 -18.76 20.66 -7.79
C THR A 53 -19.13 21.85 -8.66
N ASP A 54 -19.59 22.97 -8.07
CA ASP A 54 -19.89 24.18 -8.85
C ASP A 54 -18.61 24.80 -9.43
N ASN A 55 -17.46 24.67 -8.75
CA ASN A 55 -16.17 25.10 -9.30
C ASN A 55 -15.85 24.33 -10.60
N ILE A 56 -16.05 23.01 -10.60
CA ILE A 56 -15.83 22.18 -11.80
C ILE A 56 -16.81 22.54 -12.90
N ARG A 57 -18.08 22.73 -12.55
CA ARG A 57 -19.12 23.18 -13.50
C ARG A 57 -18.70 24.48 -14.18
N LEU A 58 -18.21 25.46 -13.42
CA LEU A 58 -17.75 26.73 -13.98
C LEU A 58 -16.55 26.57 -14.92
N ILE A 59 -15.60 25.69 -14.58
CA ILE A 59 -14.44 25.38 -15.43
C ILE A 59 -14.91 24.84 -16.79
N ILE A 60 -15.78 23.83 -16.81
CA ILE A 60 -16.22 23.21 -18.08
C ILE A 60 -17.19 24.11 -18.86
N MET A 61 -18.08 24.83 -18.18
CA MET A 61 -19.00 25.79 -18.84
C MET A 61 -18.26 26.96 -19.49
N SER A 62 -17.04 27.27 -19.05
CA SER A 62 -16.22 28.30 -19.71
C SER A 62 -15.86 27.94 -21.16
N LEU A 63 -15.84 26.64 -21.52
CA LEU A 63 -15.57 26.16 -22.86
C LEU A 63 -16.71 26.42 -23.85
N LEU A 64 -17.91 26.74 -23.36
CA LEU A 64 -19.06 27.13 -24.19
C LEU A 64 -19.00 28.59 -24.61
N ARG A 65 -18.06 29.37 -24.07
CA ARG A 65 -17.88 30.77 -24.48
C ARG A 65 -17.33 30.79 -25.91
N ASP A 66 -17.82 31.74 -26.70
CA ASP A 66 -17.33 32.05 -28.04
C ASP A 66 -17.58 30.96 -29.12
N ASP A 67 -18.48 30.00 -28.87
CA ASP A 67 -18.90 28.97 -29.84
C ASP A 67 -17.73 28.20 -30.50
N ILE A 68 -16.64 28.01 -29.75
CA ILE A 68 -15.40 27.37 -30.25
C ILE A 68 -15.51 25.85 -30.42
N LEU A 69 -16.51 25.22 -29.79
CA LEU A 69 -16.72 23.77 -29.82
C LEU A 69 -17.75 23.36 -30.87
N PHE A 70 -17.63 22.13 -31.41
CA PHE A 70 -18.68 21.53 -32.22
C PHE A 70 -19.98 21.39 -31.44
N PRO A 71 -21.16 21.52 -32.09
CA PRO A 71 -22.46 21.52 -31.40
C PRO A 71 -22.73 20.28 -30.54
N HIS A 72 -22.23 19.10 -30.93
CA HIS A 72 -22.40 17.88 -30.15
C HIS A 72 -21.58 17.89 -28.86
N HIS A 73 -20.33 18.40 -28.90
CA HIS A 73 -19.51 18.60 -27.71
C HIS A 73 -20.07 19.71 -26.80
N GLN A 74 -20.67 20.76 -27.37
CA GLN A 74 -21.37 21.78 -26.57
C GLN A 74 -22.50 21.15 -25.74
N ASN A 75 -23.36 20.36 -26.39
CA ASN A 75 -24.44 19.65 -25.71
C ASN A 75 -23.89 18.67 -24.65
N GLU A 76 -22.76 18.00 -24.92
CA GLU A 76 -22.13 17.10 -23.94
C GLU A 76 -21.61 17.85 -22.70
N ILE A 77 -21.02 19.05 -22.87
CA ILE A 77 -20.64 19.92 -21.74
C ILE A 77 -21.87 20.32 -20.92
N GLU A 78 -22.99 20.69 -21.56
CA GLU A 78 -24.23 21.03 -20.85
C GLU A 78 -24.79 19.85 -20.03
N VAL A 79 -24.73 18.63 -20.59
CA VAL A 79 -25.11 17.40 -19.88
C VAL A 79 -24.18 17.16 -18.69
N LEU A 80 -22.86 17.19 -18.90
CA LEU A 80 -21.87 17.02 -17.83
C LEU A 80 -22.06 18.05 -16.71
N ALA A 81 -22.26 19.32 -17.07
CA ALA A 81 -22.51 20.40 -16.12
C ALA A 81 -23.77 20.18 -15.28
N SER A 82 -24.82 19.61 -15.89
CA SER A 82 -26.06 19.25 -15.19
C SER A 82 -25.86 18.06 -14.27
N SER A 83 -25.11 17.05 -14.69
CA SER A 83 -24.80 15.84 -13.92
C SER A 83 -24.00 16.10 -12.66
N LEU A 84 -23.12 17.12 -12.66
CA LEU A 84 -22.37 17.52 -11.47
C LEU A 84 -23.26 17.99 -10.31
N SER A 85 -24.50 18.44 -10.57
CA SER A 85 -25.44 18.86 -9.53
C SER A 85 -26.19 17.69 -8.87
N ILE A 86 -26.01 16.45 -9.34
CA ILE A 86 -26.79 15.26 -8.93
C ILE A 86 -25.86 14.09 -8.56
N ILE A 87 -24.62 14.36 -8.14
CA ILE A 87 -23.71 13.31 -7.68
C ILE A 87 -24.31 12.64 -6.45
N ASN A 88 -24.54 11.33 -6.54
CA ASN A 88 -25.18 10.56 -5.47
C ASN A 88 -24.16 10.22 -4.38
N ASP A 89 -23.90 11.14 -3.45
CA ASP A 89 -23.03 10.90 -2.28
C ASP A 89 -23.61 9.87 -1.27
N ASN A 90 -24.81 9.32 -1.54
CA ASN A 90 -25.56 8.46 -0.61
C ASN A 90 -25.17 6.98 -0.60
N LYS A 91 -24.27 6.52 -1.49
CA LYS A 91 -23.62 5.21 -1.33
C LYS A 91 -22.28 5.47 -0.67
N THR A 92 -22.11 4.87 0.50
CA THR A 92 -20.88 4.89 1.28
C THR A 92 -19.66 4.86 0.36
N ASN A 93 -18.75 5.78 0.65
CA ASN A 93 -17.48 6.04 -0.02
C ASN A 93 -16.49 4.88 0.17
N ASP A 94 -17.00 3.64 0.16
CA ASP A 94 -16.44 2.49 0.87
C ASP A 94 -15.12 2.03 0.31
N ASN A 95 -14.64 2.60 -0.80
CA ASN A 95 -13.32 2.25 -1.26
C ASN A 95 -12.47 3.31 -1.97
N ASN A 96 -12.95 4.53 -2.26
CA ASN A 96 -12.16 5.59 -2.92
C ASN A 96 -11.24 5.04 -4.04
N VAL A 97 -11.75 4.10 -4.85
CA VAL A 97 -10.97 3.23 -5.75
C VAL A 97 -10.12 4.06 -6.70
N LEU A 98 -10.73 5.09 -7.30
CA LEU A 98 -10.06 6.00 -8.22
C LEU A 98 -8.91 6.75 -7.57
N GLN A 99 -9.09 7.25 -6.35
CA GLN A 99 -8.06 7.99 -5.62
C GLN A 99 -6.94 7.06 -5.12
N ARG A 100 -7.29 5.87 -4.61
CA ARG A 100 -6.31 4.83 -4.29
C ARG A 100 -5.49 4.45 -5.51
N ARG A 101 -6.13 4.28 -6.67
CA ARG A 101 -5.45 3.95 -7.92
C ARG A 101 -4.53 5.07 -8.36
N PHE A 102 -4.98 6.32 -8.34
CA PHE A 102 -4.16 7.47 -8.71
C PHE A 102 -2.91 7.59 -7.80
N GLU A 103 -3.09 7.54 -6.48
CA GLU A 103 -1.97 7.55 -5.54
C GLU A 103 -1.02 6.36 -5.77
N SER A 104 -1.56 5.17 -6.04
CA SER A 104 -0.78 3.96 -6.35
C SER A 104 0.05 4.11 -7.63
N GLU A 105 -0.51 4.69 -8.70
CA GLU A 105 0.21 4.96 -9.95
C GLU A 105 1.35 5.95 -9.73
N LEU A 106 1.09 7.03 -8.98
CA LEU A 106 2.10 8.04 -8.65
C LEU A 106 3.31 7.41 -7.98
N VAL A 107 3.09 6.69 -6.88
CA VAL A 107 4.18 6.14 -6.08
C VAL A 107 4.86 4.95 -6.75
N SER A 108 4.11 4.16 -7.52
CA SER A 108 4.68 3.09 -8.34
C SER A 108 5.63 3.65 -9.39
N CYS A 109 5.25 4.73 -10.09
CA CYS A 109 6.09 5.39 -11.06
C CYS A 109 7.38 5.92 -10.43
N LEU A 110 7.29 6.51 -9.23
CA LEU A 110 8.42 7.04 -8.48
C LEU A 110 9.32 5.96 -7.88
N ILE A 111 8.78 4.80 -7.48
CA ILE A 111 9.60 3.67 -7.02
C ILE A 111 10.37 3.05 -8.17
N GLN A 112 9.72 2.83 -9.32
CA GLN A 112 10.35 2.18 -10.47
C GLN A 112 11.36 3.10 -11.16
N ASN A 113 11.09 4.40 -11.17
CA ASN A 113 11.91 5.40 -11.86
C ASN A 113 12.05 6.65 -10.98
N PRO A 114 12.76 6.55 -9.83
CA PRO A 114 12.93 7.67 -8.91
C PRO A 114 13.67 8.82 -9.59
N THR A 115 13.32 10.06 -9.24
CA THR A 115 13.98 11.23 -9.82
C THR A 115 15.40 11.36 -9.29
N HIS A 116 16.27 12.03 -10.07
CA HIS A 116 17.64 12.29 -9.65
C HIS A 116 17.70 13.10 -8.35
N LEU A 117 16.84 14.12 -8.18
CA LEU A 117 16.83 14.95 -6.97
C LEU A 117 16.35 14.17 -5.74
N MET A 118 15.35 13.31 -5.91
CA MET A 118 14.90 12.41 -4.87
C MET A 118 16.04 11.47 -4.43
N MET A 119 16.70 10.78 -5.37
CA MET A 119 17.83 9.91 -5.07
C MET A 119 19.03 10.66 -4.49
N SER A 120 19.30 11.89 -4.93
CA SER A 120 20.38 12.72 -4.40
C SER A 120 20.12 13.11 -2.95
N SER A 121 18.89 13.49 -2.61
CA SER A 121 18.51 13.84 -1.24
C SER A 121 18.63 12.63 -0.29
N ILE A 122 18.18 11.45 -0.74
CA ILE A 122 18.33 10.18 -0.01
C ILE A 122 19.80 9.81 0.16
N HIS A 123 20.64 10.05 -0.85
CA HIS A 123 22.06 9.76 -0.79
C HIS A 123 22.79 10.60 0.26
N LEU A 124 22.40 11.86 0.45
CA LEU A 124 22.98 12.70 1.50
C LEU A 124 22.70 12.12 2.88
N VAL A 125 21.46 11.68 3.12
CA VAL A 125 21.08 10.98 4.36
C VAL A 125 21.86 9.67 4.50
N SER A 126 21.95 8.89 3.42
CA SER A 126 22.68 7.62 3.36
C SER A 126 24.16 7.79 3.75
N HIS A 127 24.83 8.82 3.24
CA HIS A 127 26.21 9.13 3.64
C HIS A 127 26.35 9.51 5.11
N ALA A 128 25.38 10.27 5.65
CA ALA A 128 25.40 10.60 7.07
C ALA A 128 25.22 9.35 7.93
N ILE A 129 24.35 8.42 7.52
CA ILE A 129 24.20 7.09 8.14
C ILE A 129 25.53 6.33 8.09
N ILE A 130 26.16 6.23 6.91
CA ILE A 130 27.45 5.55 6.72
C ILE A 130 28.52 6.14 7.65
N LYS A 131 28.59 7.47 7.76
CA LYS A 131 29.54 8.16 8.65
C LYS A 131 29.32 7.75 10.11
N THR A 132 28.07 7.71 10.56
CA THR A 132 27.72 7.28 11.92
C THR A 132 28.03 5.80 12.15
N ILE A 133 27.73 4.92 11.20
CA ILE A 133 28.11 3.49 11.27
C ILE A 133 29.63 3.35 11.36
N ASN A 134 30.38 4.07 10.51
CA ASN A 134 31.84 4.00 10.47
C ASN A 134 32.50 4.56 11.73
N GLU A 135 31.85 5.48 12.43
CA GLU A 135 32.28 5.93 13.75
C GLU A 135 32.08 4.82 14.80
N TYR A 136 30.88 4.24 14.87
CA TYR A 136 30.54 3.29 15.93
C TYR A 136 31.17 1.91 15.73
N ARG A 137 31.45 1.49 14.48
CA ARG A 137 32.16 0.23 14.21
C ARG A 137 33.58 0.19 14.78
N GLN A 138 34.16 1.34 15.15
CA GLN A 138 35.51 1.44 15.74
C GLN A 138 35.54 1.16 17.24
N TYR A 139 34.39 1.15 17.90
CA TYR A 139 34.30 0.88 19.33
C TYR A 139 34.49 -0.63 19.61
N SER A 140 34.90 -0.96 20.83
CA SER A 140 35.08 -2.35 21.29
C SER A 140 33.80 -3.16 21.14
N THR A 141 33.91 -4.46 20.86
CA THR A 141 32.76 -5.36 20.65
C THR A 141 31.75 -5.36 21.80
N ASP A 142 32.20 -5.10 23.03
CA ASP A 142 31.36 -5.10 24.23
C ASP A 142 30.78 -3.70 24.54
N SER A 143 30.87 -2.75 23.61
CA SER A 143 30.33 -1.40 23.80
C SER A 143 28.84 -1.33 23.44
N LYS A 144 28.14 -0.40 24.10
CA LYS A 144 26.73 -0.11 23.82
C LYS A 144 26.48 0.24 22.35
N GLU A 145 27.43 0.95 21.72
CA GLU A 145 27.37 1.30 20.30
C GLU A 145 27.37 0.06 19.39
N GLN A 146 28.23 -0.92 19.66
CA GLN A 146 28.26 -2.18 18.91
C GLN A 146 26.99 -3.02 19.14
N ASP A 147 26.48 -3.08 20.38
CA ASP A 147 25.22 -3.75 20.68
C ASP A 147 24.04 -3.17 19.88
N ILE A 148 23.96 -1.84 19.80
CA ILE A 148 22.91 -1.16 19.03
C ILE A 148 23.10 -1.34 17.53
N LEU A 149 24.32 -1.30 17.00
CA LEU A 149 24.57 -1.64 15.59
C LEU A 149 24.18 -3.09 15.29
N ASN A 150 24.47 -4.02 16.20
CA ASN A 150 24.08 -5.42 16.05
C ASN A 150 22.56 -5.58 16.04
N TYR A 151 21.85 -4.90 16.94
CA TYR A 151 20.40 -4.87 16.97
C TYR A 151 19.82 -4.26 15.67
N PHE A 152 20.38 -3.15 15.20
CA PHE A 152 20.00 -2.57 13.91
C PHE A 152 20.14 -3.59 12.76
N LEU A 153 21.24 -4.34 12.69
CA LEU A 153 21.40 -5.37 11.67
C LEU A 153 20.41 -6.53 11.80
N SER A 154 20.07 -6.98 13.02
CA SER A 154 19.05 -8.04 13.18
C SER A 154 17.68 -7.57 12.72
N GLU A 155 17.37 -6.30 12.93
CA GLU A 155 16.11 -5.72 12.52
C GLU A 155 16.00 -5.57 10.99
N LEU A 156 17.13 -5.56 10.26
CA LEU A 156 17.12 -5.59 8.80
C LEU A 156 16.73 -6.95 8.21
N GLU A 157 16.81 -8.03 9.01
CA GLU A 157 16.39 -9.38 8.61
C GLU A 157 14.92 -9.65 8.94
N GLY A 158 14.49 -9.31 10.16
CA GLY A 158 13.14 -9.57 10.64
C GLY A 158 12.63 -8.42 11.50
N SER A 159 11.66 -7.67 10.97
CA SER A 159 10.97 -6.59 11.68
C SER A 159 9.47 -6.63 11.36
N ASP A 160 8.64 -5.93 12.12
CA ASP A 160 7.20 -5.81 11.83
C ASP A 160 6.91 -5.11 10.48
N ILE A 161 7.88 -4.35 9.97
CA ILE A 161 7.88 -3.75 8.64
C ILE A 161 8.86 -4.55 7.78
N VAL A 162 8.36 -5.28 6.79
CA VAL A 162 9.18 -6.19 5.97
C VAL A 162 9.35 -5.72 4.52
N PHE A 163 8.73 -4.60 4.13
CA PHE A 163 8.93 -4.04 2.79
C PHE A 163 10.37 -3.52 2.64
N GLY A 164 11.17 -4.18 1.81
CA GLY A 164 12.60 -3.89 1.65
C GLY A 164 13.52 -4.68 2.59
N CYS A 165 12.98 -5.61 3.38
CA CYS A 165 13.79 -6.39 4.30
C CYS A 165 14.74 -7.36 3.58
N PHE A 166 15.79 -7.75 4.28
CA PHE A 166 16.75 -8.74 3.80
C PHE A 166 16.25 -10.13 4.15
N LYS A 167 16.43 -11.08 3.23
CA LYS A 167 16.13 -12.51 3.46
C LYS A 167 17.02 -13.13 4.54
N GLU A 168 18.22 -12.60 4.70
CA GLU A 168 19.21 -13.00 5.69
C GLU A 168 19.86 -11.76 6.26
N ARG A 169 20.26 -11.80 7.54
CA ARG A 169 20.93 -10.70 8.21
C ARG A 169 22.12 -10.16 7.39
N PRO A 170 22.09 -8.89 6.97
CA PRO A 170 23.19 -8.32 6.21
C PRO A 170 24.39 -8.00 7.13
N THR A 171 25.58 -7.96 6.54
CA THR A 171 26.77 -7.41 7.20
C THR A 171 26.76 -5.88 7.13
N LEU A 172 27.48 -5.20 8.04
CA LEU A 172 27.67 -3.74 7.96
C LEU A 172 28.24 -3.31 6.61
N ASP A 173 29.24 -4.03 6.08
CA ASP A 173 29.85 -3.68 4.80
C ASP A 173 28.87 -3.80 3.64
N LYS A 174 27.94 -4.76 3.67
CA LYS A 174 26.85 -4.88 2.69
C LYS A 174 25.86 -3.71 2.80
N VAL A 175 25.50 -3.30 4.02
CA VAL A 175 24.64 -2.12 4.25
C VAL A 175 25.31 -0.86 3.72
N ILE A 176 26.59 -0.64 4.05
CA ILE A 176 27.37 0.50 3.57
C ILE A 176 27.44 0.50 2.04
N ALA A 177 27.71 -0.65 1.41
CA ALA A 177 27.78 -0.74 -0.04
C ALA A 177 26.47 -0.32 -0.72
N ILE A 178 25.31 -0.81 -0.24
CA ILE A 178 24.00 -0.44 -0.79
C ILE A 178 23.73 1.08 -0.67
N LEU A 179 24.05 1.65 0.50
CA LEU A 179 23.85 3.08 0.78
C LEU A 179 24.81 3.98 -0.04
N GLU A 180 26.05 3.53 -0.26
CA GLU A 180 27.08 4.26 -1.00
C GLU A 180 26.86 4.18 -2.52
N GLU A 181 26.44 3.02 -3.03
CA GLU A 181 26.13 2.84 -4.45
C GLU A 181 24.90 3.66 -4.88
N ASN A 182 23.94 3.84 -3.96
CA ASN A 182 22.71 4.63 -4.15
C ASN A 182 21.99 4.29 -5.47
N ASN A 183 21.94 3.01 -5.80
CA ASN A 183 21.34 2.53 -7.04
C ASN A 183 19.81 2.75 -6.99
N PRO A 184 19.20 3.41 -7.99
CA PRO A 184 17.74 3.54 -8.08
C PRO A 184 16.96 2.23 -7.93
N ASN A 185 17.52 1.11 -8.41
CA ASN A 185 16.89 -0.21 -8.30
C ASN A 185 16.84 -0.73 -6.85
N ASP A 186 17.69 -0.20 -5.97
CA ASP A 186 17.71 -0.51 -4.53
C ASP A 186 16.93 0.52 -3.70
N PHE A 187 16.16 1.42 -4.32
CA PHE A 187 15.37 2.47 -3.63
C PHE A 187 14.63 1.94 -2.39
N ILE A 188 13.89 0.84 -2.55
CA ILE A 188 13.10 0.24 -1.46
C ILE A 188 14.02 -0.20 -0.30
N LYS A 189 15.15 -0.87 -0.61
CA LYS A 189 16.12 -1.31 0.40
C LYS A 189 16.81 -0.14 1.09
N ILE A 190 17.20 0.89 0.35
CA ILE A 190 17.85 2.10 0.89
C ILE A 190 16.91 2.79 1.89
N GLN A 191 15.64 2.94 1.53
CA GLN A 191 14.64 3.54 2.42
C GLN A 191 14.34 2.67 3.64
N PHE A 192 14.27 1.35 3.47
CA PHE A 192 14.13 0.43 4.58
C PHE A 192 15.31 0.53 5.55
N ILE A 193 16.56 0.48 5.05
CA ILE A 193 17.77 0.68 5.85
C ILE A 193 17.71 2.00 6.62
N SER A 194 17.35 3.08 5.92
CA SER A 194 17.24 4.43 6.48
C SER A 194 16.22 4.51 7.61
N PHE A 195 15.03 3.91 7.42
CA PHE A 195 14.00 3.84 8.44
C PHE A 195 14.45 3.08 9.68
N MET A 196 15.02 1.89 9.48
CA MET A 196 15.47 1.03 10.58
C MET A 196 16.64 1.65 11.34
N PHE A 197 17.55 2.34 10.64
CA PHE A 197 18.63 3.09 11.26
C PHE A 197 18.08 4.23 12.12
N ALA A 198 17.15 5.03 11.57
CA ALA A 198 16.55 6.15 12.30
C ALA A 198 15.84 5.69 13.58
N ARG A 199 15.11 4.58 13.50
CA ARG A 199 14.39 4.00 14.65
C ARG A 199 15.33 3.45 15.72
N SER A 200 16.35 2.69 15.32
CA SER A 200 17.18 1.93 16.25
C SER A 200 18.40 2.69 16.78
N VAL A 201 18.88 3.70 16.04
CA VAL A 201 20.19 4.31 16.29
C VAL A 201 20.10 5.75 16.79
N ILE A 202 19.25 6.60 16.17
CA ILE A 202 19.30 8.06 16.38
C ILE A 202 19.01 8.47 17.82
N GLY A 203 17.96 7.93 18.45
CA GLY A 203 17.67 8.25 19.85
C GLY A 203 18.75 7.75 20.81
N PRO A 204 19.06 6.43 20.79
CA PRO A 204 19.96 5.82 21.76
C PRO A 204 21.44 6.23 21.70
N LEU A 205 21.94 6.64 20.53
CA LEU A 205 23.38 6.87 20.32
C LEU A 205 23.78 8.34 20.12
N PRO A 206 24.99 8.75 20.59
CA PRO A 206 25.47 10.13 20.48
C PRO A 206 26.06 10.49 19.12
N LEU A 207 25.50 11.51 18.48
CA LEU A 207 25.84 11.91 17.11
C LEU A 207 26.99 12.94 17.11
N ASN A 208 28.23 12.47 16.98
CA ASN A 208 29.41 13.33 17.16
C ASN A 208 29.87 14.06 15.88
N ASN A 209 29.36 13.63 14.74
CA ASN A 209 29.90 13.94 13.41
C ASN A 209 28.94 14.76 12.54
N LEU A 210 28.11 15.58 13.18
CA LEU A 210 27.09 16.39 12.53
C LEU A 210 27.66 17.59 11.76
N PRO A 211 26.92 18.13 10.78
CA PRO A 211 27.39 19.25 9.96
C PRO A 211 27.72 20.50 10.82
N PRO A 212 28.88 21.14 10.59
CA PRO A 212 29.37 22.23 11.45
C PRO A 212 28.65 23.57 11.23
N GLN A 213 27.93 23.73 10.10
CA GLN A 213 27.25 24.98 9.78
C GLN A 213 26.11 25.29 10.75
N THR A 214 25.86 26.58 10.95
CA THR A 214 24.73 27.06 11.76
C THR A 214 23.41 26.70 11.06
N PRO A 215 22.43 26.13 11.78
CA PRO A 215 21.10 25.90 11.22
C PRO A 215 20.43 27.18 10.72
N THR A 216 19.76 27.08 9.57
CA THR A 216 18.93 28.16 9.01
C THR A 216 17.55 27.61 8.60
N GLY A 217 16.70 28.46 8.02
CA GLY A 217 15.45 28.04 7.39
C GLY A 217 14.49 27.30 8.33
N LEU A 218 14.03 26.12 7.90
CA LEU A 218 13.07 25.31 8.67
C LEU A 218 13.71 24.72 9.94
N PHE A 219 14.96 24.26 9.86
CA PHE A 219 15.60 23.62 10.99
C PHE A 219 15.91 24.61 12.12
N ALA A 220 16.34 25.83 11.79
CA ALA A 220 16.51 26.88 12.79
C ALA A 220 15.21 27.14 13.57
N ARG A 221 14.07 27.23 12.87
CA ARG A 221 12.74 27.41 13.50
C ARG A 221 12.37 26.24 14.42
N ILE A 222 12.67 25.00 14.01
CA ILE A 222 12.48 23.81 14.85
C ILE A 222 13.33 23.90 16.14
N LEU A 223 14.59 24.31 16.01
CA LEU A 223 15.48 24.46 17.17
C LEU A 223 15.03 25.60 18.08
N GLU A 224 14.52 26.71 17.54
CA GLU A 224 13.90 27.77 18.36
C GLU A 224 12.71 27.25 19.19
N LEU A 225 11.88 26.36 18.62
CA LEU A 225 10.79 25.71 19.36
C LEU A 225 11.31 24.79 20.46
N TYR A 226 12.38 24.03 20.19
CA TYR A 226 13.06 23.24 21.21
C TYR A 226 13.53 24.13 22.37
N LEU A 227 14.19 25.24 22.08
CA LEU A 227 14.73 26.16 23.10
C LEU A 227 13.66 26.89 23.91
N LYS A 228 12.49 27.16 23.31
CA LYS A 228 11.34 27.72 24.05
C LYS A 228 10.79 26.76 25.09
N THR A 229 10.86 25.45 24.83
CA THR A 229 10.35 24.41 25.72
C THR A 229 11.44 23.86 26.66
N ASN A 230 12.71 24.04 26.29
CA ASN A 230 13.88 23.62 27.05
C ASN A 230 14.92 24.76 27.10
N PRO A 231 14.72 25.77 27.97
CA PRO A 231 15.65 26.88 28.11
C PRO A 231 17.01 26.39 28.59
N ILE A 232 18.08 26.77 27.89
CA ILE A 232 19.45 26.41 28.22
C ILE A 232 20.00 27.38 29.29
N PRO A 233 20.72 26.90 30.31
CA PRO A 233 21.43 27.75 31.27
C PRO A 233 22.38 28.77 30.61
N GLU A 234 22.66 29.89 31.30
CA GLU A 234 23.53 30.96 30.77
C GLU A 234 24.97 30.48 30.47
N ASP A 235 25.47 29.50 31.23
CA ASP A 235 26.80 28.91 31.08
C ASP A 235 26.92 27.93 29.90
N GLU A 236 25.80 27.52 29.31
CA GLU A 236 25.73 26.67 28.12
C GLU A 236 25.49 27.47 26.82
N GLN A 237 25.52 28.81 26.90
CA GLN A 237 25.43 29.70 25.74
C GLN A 237 26.80 29.89 25.05
N PRO A 238 26.85 29.98 23.70
CA PRO A 238 25.73 29.86 22.78
C PRO A 238 25.31 28.41 22.54
N PHE A 239 24.01 28.20 22.26
CA PHE A 239 23.47 26.89 21.88
C PHE A 239 24.23 26.24 20.72
N SER A 240 24.52 24.94 20.87
CA SER A 240 24.99 24.09 19.77
C SER A 240 24.18 22.81 19.73
N TYR A 241 23.40 22.65 18.66
CA TYR A 241 22.63 21.44 18.42
C TYR A 241 23.56 20.20 18.28
N GLN A 242 24.77 20.39 17.76
CA GLN A 242 25.76 19.32 17.67
C GLN A 242 26.22 18.85 19.05
N ARG A 243 26.48 19.77 19.99
CA ARG A 243 26.83 19.40 21.37
C ARG A 243 25.69 18.64 22.05
N MET A 244 24.46 19.11 21.89
CA MET A 244 23.27 18.43 22.43
C MET A 244 23.09 17.03 21.83
N ALA A 245 23.26 16.90 20.51
CA ALA A 245 23.19 15.61 19.84
C ALA A 245 24.34 14.67 20.24
N ALA A 246 25.51 15.19 20.62
CA ALA A 246 26.67 14.42 21.04
C ALA A 246 26.66 14.04 22.54
N GLU A 247 25.73 14.56 23.34
CA GLU A 247 25.71 14.37 24.80
C GLU A 247 25.61 12.88 25.20
N LYS A 248 26.55 12.40 26.03
CA LYS A 248 26.65 10.98 26.41
C LYS A 248 26.27 10.71 27.87
N ASN A 249 26.45 11.70 28.75
CA ASN A 249 26.31 11.56 30.18
C ASN A 249 24.87 11.76 30.63
N ASN A 250 24.17 12.73 30.05
CA ASN A 250 22.75 12.97 30.33
C ASN A 250 21.86 12.33 29.25
N ILE A 251 21.71 11.00 29.33
CA ILE A 251 21.00 10.20 28.33
C ILE A 251 19.57 10.67 28.12
N ALA A 252 18.85 11.05 29.19
CA ALA A 252 17.46 11.48 29.08
C ALA A 252 17.32 12.77 28.27
N VAL A 253 18.11 13.80 28.58
CA VAL A 253 18.11 15.07 27.85
C VAL A 253 18.59 14.88 26.41
N ALA A 254 19.65 14.10 26.20
CA ALA A 254 20.18 13.83 24.87
C ALA A 254 19.17 13.09 23.98
N THR A 255 18.47 12.09 24.53
CA THR A 255 17.45 11.32 23.80
C THR A 255 16.24 12.19 23.48
N ASP A 256 15.77 13.02 24.42
CA ASP A 256 14.68 13.97 24.17
C ASP A 256 15.05 14.94 23.04
N PHE A 257 16.28 15.48 23.03
CA PHE A 257 16.77 16.32 21.93
C PHE A 257 16.82 15.57 20.59
N ARG A 258 17.46 14.39 20.54
CA ARG A 258 17.60 13.59 19.31
C ARG A 258 16.28 13.04 18.76
N THR A 259 15.23 13.07 19.55
CA THR A 259 13.90 12.62 19.13
C THR A 259 12.87 13.73 19.12
N PHE A 260 13.26 14.99 19.37
CA PHE A 260 12.34 16.11 19.61
C PHE A 260 11.31 16.28 18.49
N ILE A 261 11.75 16.18 17.23
CA ILE A 261 10.84 16.30 16.08
C ILE A 261 9.79 15.18 16.15
N THR A 262 10.24 13.94 16.30
CA THR A 262 9.35 12.78 16.41
C THR A 262 8.43 12.85 17.63
N SER A 263 8.99 13.03 18.83
CA SER A 263 8.29 12.87 20.11
C SER A 263 7.43 14.07 20.49
N LYS A 264 7.89 15.30 20.19
CA LYS A 264 7.19 16.54 20.59
C LYS A 264 6.44 17.19 19.44
N LEU A 265 7.06 17.34 18.27
CA LEU A 265 6.40 18.04 17.15
C LEU A 265 5.37 17.19 16.44
N PHE A 266 5.59 15.88 16.30
CA PHE A 266 4.65 14.96 15.68
C PHE A 266 3.79 14.26 16.72
N TYR A 267 4.32 13.29 17.49
CA TYR A 267 3.52 12.52 18.45
C TYR A 267 2.91 13.35 19.59
N GLY A 268 3.47 14.55 19.86
CA GLY A 268 2.90 15.51 20.81
C GLY A 268 1.80 16.40 20.21
N ASP A 269 1.62 16.41 18.89
CA ASP A 269 0.56 17.16 18.23
C ASP A 269 -0.78 16.43 18.35
N GLU A 270 -1.85 17.21 18.39
CA GLU A 270 -3.22 16.69 18.38
C GLU A 270 -3.56 15.85 17.14
N LEU A 271 -2.88 16.00 16.00
CA LEU A 271 -3.01 15.06 14.90
C LEU A 271 -2.72 13.61 15.31
N TYR A 272 -1.85 13.37 16.28
CA TYR A 272 -1.43 12.03 16.70
C TYR A 272 -2.08 11.55 17.99
N THR A 273 -2.68 12.46 18.75
CA THR A 273 -3.29 12.16 20.06
C THR A 273 -4.81 12.14 20.05
N GLN A 274 -5.45 12.46 18.91
CA GLN A 274 -6.89 12.35 18.76
C GLN A 274 -7.34 10.91 18.50
N GLY A 275 -8.42 10.51 19.16
CA GLY A 275 -9.02 9.18 19.00
C GLY A 275 -8.15 8.02 19.49
N GLN A 276 -8.75 6.84 19.60
CA GLN A 276 -7.99 5.64 19.91
C GLN A 276 -7.21 5.19 18.67
N ASN A 277 -5.95 4.78 18.90
CA ASN A 277 -5.11 4.12 17.91
C ASN A 277 -4.96 4.82 16.53
N ARG A 278 -5.17 6.15 16.46
CA ARG A 278 -5.21 6.96 15.23
C ARG A 278 -6.28 6.53 14.21
N GLY A 279 -7.39 5.99 14.71
CA GLY A 279 -8.53 5.55 13.89
C GLY A 279 -8.43 4.11 13.38
N ARG A 280 -7.49 3.31 13.89
CA ARG A 280 -7.35 1.89 13.56
C ARG A 280 -8.21 1.01 14.45
N LEU A 281 -8.96 0.09 13.86
CA LEU A 281 -9.75 -0.94 14.54
C LEU A 281 -9.01 -2.27 14.62
N GLY A 282 -8.95 -2.86 15.81
CA GLY A 282 -8.37 -4.20 16.02
C GLY A 282 -6.86 -4.29 15.78
N PRO A 283 -6.27 -5.48 16.00
CA PRO A 283 -4.87 -5.75 15.67
C PRO A 283 -4.68 -5.89 14.15
N ARG A 284 -3.48 -5.55 13.66
CA ARG A 284 -3.12 -5.76 12.25
C ARG A 284 -3.19 -7.24 11.88
N LYS A 285 -3.85 -7.57 10.77
CA LYS A 285 -3.95 -8.93 10.21
C LYS A 285 -2.64 -9.34 9.52
N THR A 286 -1.63 -9.73 10.30
CA THR A 286 -0.26 -10.05 9.81
C THR A 286 -0.14 -11.22 8.83
N HIS A 287 -1.22 -11.99 8.63
CA HIS A 287 -1.27 -13.07 7.64
C HIS A 287 -1.66 -12.58 6.23
N LEU A 288 -2.17 -11.34 6.10
CA LEU A 288 -2.54 -10.75 4.82
C LEU A 288 -1.29 -10.13 4.19
N ASN A 289 -0.76 -10.83 3.19
CA ASN A 289 0.49 -10.46 2.53
C ASN A 289 0.26 -10.14 1.06
N THR A 290 1.06 -9.21 0.54
CA THR A 290 1.08 -8.78 -0.86
C THR A 290 2.52 -8.63 -1.34
N ASN A 291 2.70 -8.70 -2.65
CA ASN A 291 3.92 -8.32 -3.35
C ASN A 291 3.68 -7.17 -4.35
N GLN A 292 2.48 -6.57 -4.33
CA GLN A 292 2.07 -5.51 -5.24
C GLN A 292 2.09 -4.16 -4.55
N LEU A 293 2.61 -3.17 -5.27
CA LEU A 293 2.67 -1.80 -4.80
C LEU A 293 1.30 -1.11 -4.80
N GLY A 294 1.13 -0.18 -3.87
CA GLY A 294 0.02 0.76 -3.84
C GLY A 294 -0.97 0.53 -2.68
N LEU A 295 -2.15 1.14 -2.84
CA LEU A 295 -3.16 1.30 -1.80
C LEU A 295 -4.42 0.46 -2.03
N MET A 296 -4.41 -0.39 -3.05
CA MET A 296 -5.58 -1.17 -3.41
C MET A 296 -5.86 -2.19 -2.32
N LYS A 297 -7.10 -2.18 -1.82
CA LYS A 297 -7.54 -3.18 -0.85
C LYS A 297 -7.80 -4.53 -1.53
N LEU A 298 -7.90 -5.58 -0.72
CA LEU A 298 -8.09 -6.95 -1.21
C LEU A 298 -9.41 -7.13 -1.95
N GLU A 299 -10.47 -6.44 -1.55
CA GLU A 299 -11.77 -6.45 -2.23
C GLU A 299 -11.77 -5.60 -3.53
N GLN A 300 -10.73 -4.80 -3.75
CA GLN A 300 -10.55 -3.96 -4.95
C GLN A 300 -9.59 -4.58 -5.96
N SER A 301 -9.33 -5.87 -5.85
CA SER A 301 -8.25 -6.54 -6.56
C SER A 301 -8.40 -6.47 -8.10
N ALA A 302 -9.64 -6.45 -8.60
CA ALA A 302 -9.98 -6.15 -10.00
C ALA A 302 -9.37 -4.82 -10.52
N HIS A 303 -9.27 -3.84 -9.64
CA HIS A 303 -8.74 -2.51 -9.92
C HIS A 303 -7.22 -2.41 -9.70
N SER A 304 -6.55 -3.49 -9.30
CA SER A 304 -5.10 -3.53 -9.10
C SER A 304 -4.34 -3.88 -10.39
N ARG A 305 -5.05 -4.31 -11.45
CA ARG A 305 -4.43 -4.71 -12.72
C ARG A 305 -3.51 -3.62 -13.27
N GLY A 306 -2.29 -4.01 -13.63
CA GLY A 306 -1.28 -3.11 -14.21
C GLY A 306 -0.44 -2.36 -13.18
N LEU A 307 -0.78 -2.41 -11.88
CA LEU A 307 0.12 -1.94 -10.84
C LEU A 307 1.31 -2.89 -10.67
N PRO A 308 2.52 -2.39 -10.38
CA PRO A 308 3.72 -3.22 -10.31
C PRO A 308 3.72 -4.25 -9.19
N ILE A 309 4.34 -5.40 -9.47
CA ILE A 309 4.64 -6.46 -8.52
C ILE A 309 6.16 -6.52 -8.31
N ILE A 310 6.59 -6.57 -7.05
CA ILE A 310 7.99 -6.77 -6.66
C ILE A 310 8.18 -8.24 -6.29
N ALA A 311 8.57 -9.05 -7.28
CA ALA A 311 8.52 -10.52 -7.18
C ALA A 311 9.33 -11.12 -6.02
N ASP A 312 10.40 -10.46 -5.57
CA ASP A 312 11.29 -10.96 -4.51
C ASP A 312 10.95 -10.42 -3.11
N GLN A 313 9.86 -9.66 -2.97
CA GLN A 313 9.40 -9.04 -1.73
C GLN A 313 7.96 -9.43 -1.43
N VAL A 314 7.69 -9.76 -0.18
CA VAL A 314 6.34 -10.04 0.33
C VAL A 314 6.18 -9.31 1.66
N TRP A 315 5.11 -8.55 1.81
CA TRP A 315 4.86 -7.78 3.03
C TRP A 315 3.38 -7.64 3.36
N CYS A 316 3.11 -7.28 4.60
CA CYS A 316 1.77 -7.00 5.10
C CYS A 316 1.49 -5.49 4.92
N ALA A 317 0.75 -5.13 3.86
CA ALA A 317 0.33 -3.75 3.62
C ALA A 317 -0.80 -3.37 4.58
N ASP A 318 -0.70 -2.22 5.24
CA ASP A 318 -1.74 -1.78 6.18
C ASP A 318 -3.07 -1.51 5.46
N ALA A 319 -3.03 -1.05 4.20
CA ALA A 319 -4.22 -0.87 3.36
C ALA A 319 -5.05 -2.14 3.16
N GLN A 320 -4.45 -3.32 3.36
CA GLN A 320 -5.12 -4.62 3.27
C GLN A 320 -5.32 -5.26 4.66
N ALA A 321 -4.42 -4.97 5.60
CA ALA A 321 -4.35 -5.67 6.87
C ALA A 321 -4.93 -4.91 8.06
N GLN A 322 -5.26 -3.63 7.90
CA GLN A 322 -5.73 -2.77 8.99
C GLN A 322 -7.15 -2.28 8.71
N GLU A 323 -8.05 -2.55 9.65
CA GLU A 323 -9.42 -2.03 9.61
C GLU A 323 -9.49 -0.60 10.17
N ALA A 324 -10.46 0.15 9.68
CA ALA A 324 -10.75 1.50 10.15
C ALA A 324 -11.77 1.47 11.30
N GLN A 325 -11.55 2.33 12.28
CA GLN A 325 -12.55 2.68 13.27
C GLN A 325 -13.48 3.73 12.66
N GLU A 326 -14.71 3.30 12.35
CA GLU A 326 -15.66 4.10 11.57
C GLU A 326 -16.01 5.43 12.21
N ASP A 327 -16.10 5.52 13.54
CA ASP A 327 -16.41 6.77 14.25
C ASP A 327 -15.20 7.70 14.45
N SER A 328 -14.01 7.29 13.99
CA SER A 328 -12.81 8.11 14.13
C SER A 328 -12.84 9.34 13.21
N ILE A 329 -12.32 10.47 13.71
CA ILE A 329 -12.22 11.70 12.91
C ILE A 329 -11.42 11.47 11.63
N TYR A 330 -10.36 10.66 11.67
CA TYR A 330 -9.50 10.40 10.52
C TYR A 330 -10.24 9.67 9.39
N TYR A 331 -11.02 8.64 9.74
CA TYR A 331 -11.80 7.90 8.77
C TYR A 331 -12.93 8.78 8.21
N GLN A 332 -13.69 9.43 9.09
CA GLN A 332 -14.81 10.29 8.69
C GLN A 332 -14.36 11.47 7.81
N THR A 333 -13.23 12.11 8.11
CA THR A 333 -12.74 13.21 7.27
C THR A 333 -12.14 12.75 5.96
N ALA A 334 -11.52 11.56 5.92
CA ALA A 334 -11.07 10.97 4.67
C ALA A 334 -12.27 10.62 3.76
N LEU A 335 -13.34 10.05 4.33
CA LEU A 335 -14.59 9.83 3.60
C LEU A 335 -15.22 11.14 3.13
N LEU A 336 -15.23 12.19 3.97
CA LEU A 336 -15.80 13.49 3.60
C LEU A 336 -15.06 14.14 2.44
N ASN A 337 -13.73 13.97 2.38
CA ASN A 337 -12.88 14.60 1.37
C ASN A 337 -12.53 13.68 0.21
N ASP A 338 -13.21 12.54 0.03
CA ASP A 338 -12.90 11.56 -1.02
C ASP A 338 -11.40 11.17 -1.03
N CYS A 339 -10.80 11.05 0.14
CA CYS A 339 -9.39 10.68 0.32
C CYS A 339 -9.27 9.19 0.71
N PRO A 340 -8.23 8.47 0.27
CA PRO A 340 -7.91 7.18 0.85
C PRO A 340 -7.62 7.31 2.35
N TYR A 341 -8.24 6.46 3.16
CA TYR A 341 -7.85 6.23 4.56
C TYR A 341 -7.15 4.89 4.68
N ILE A 342 -6.03 4.85 5.40
CA ILE A 342 -5.30 3.61 5.69
C ILE A 342 -5.21 3.39 7.20
N THR A 343 -4.51 4.25 7.92
CA THR A 343 -4.22 4.06 9.36
C THR A 343 -4.14 5.35 10.19
N GLY A 344 -4.40 6.50 9.59
CA GLY A 344 -4.21 7.82 10.19
C GLY A 344 -2.78 8.38 10.03
N PRO A 345 -2.46 9.51 10.69
CA PRO A 345 -1.21 10.23 10.50
C PRO A 345 0.05 9.37 10.66
N SER A 346 0.94 9.45 9.67
CA SER A 346 2.09 8.54 9.54
C SER A 346 3.18 8.79 10.56
N GLY A 347 3.36 7.82 11.45
CA GLY A 347 4.47 7.81 12.41
C GLY A 347 5.82 7.65 11.71
N MET A 348 5.87 6.94 10.57
CA MET A 348 7.11 6.73 9.81
C MET A 348 7.64 8.04 9.24
N THR A 349 6.76 8.92 8.78
CA THR A 349 7.12 10.26 8.29
C THR A 349 7.90 11.04 9.35
N SER A 350 7.46 11.01 10.61
CA SER A 350 8.13 11.72 11.71
C SER A 350 9.56 11.22 11.96
N ILE A 351 9.81 9.92 11.76
CA ILE A 351 11.11 9.27 11.97
C ILE A 351 12.08 9.69 10.86
N PHE A 352 11.63 9.61 9.60
CA PHE A 352 12.43 10.03 8.46
C PHE A 352 12.77 11.53 8.52
N MET A 353 11.80 12.38 8.87
CA MET A 353 12.04 13.83 8.96
C MET A 353 12.98 14.17 10.11
N ASN A 354 12.84 13.52 11.28
CA ASN A 354 13.78 13.72 12.40
C ASN A 354 15.23 13.39 11.99
N MET A 355 15.41 12.28 11.27
CA MET A 355 16.72 11.91 10.72
C MET A 355 17.27 12.95 9.75
N MET A 356 16.45 13.38 8.77
CA MET A 356 16.83 14.39 7.79
C MET A 356 17.35 15.67 8.45
N PHE A 357 16.60 16.22 9.39
CA PHE A 357 16.96 17.47 10.05
C PHE A 357 18.21 17.35 10.91
N LEU A 358 18.27 16.32 11.76
CA LEU A 358 19.39 16.15 12.68
C LEU A 358 20.70 15.82 11.97
N LEU A 359 20.65 14.93 10.97
CA LEU A 359 21.87 14.44 10.32
C LEU A 359 22.40 15.42 9.27
N LEU A 360 21.53 16.15 8.57
CA LEU A 360 21.95 16.96 7.43
C LEU A 360 21.96 18.46 7.69
N ASN A 361 21.18 18.95 8.66
CA ASN A 361 20.95 20.39 8.84
C ASN A 361 20.63 21.07 7.47
N PRO A 362 19.49 20.70 6.84
CA PRO A 362 19.16 21.16 5.51
C PRO A 362 18.95 22.68 5.48
N GLN A 363 19.57 23.35 4.51
CA GLN A 363 19.50 24.81 4.33
C GLN A 363 18.39 25.22 3.35
N GLU A 364 18.04 24.34 2.43
CA GLU A 364 17.10 24.59 1.32
C GLU A 364 15.82 23.78 1.50
N ILE A 365 14.67 24.39 1.17
CA ILE A 365 13.37 23.72 1.31
C ILE A 365 13.16 22.68 0.22
N GLU A 366 13.75 22.90 -0.96
CA GLU A 366 13.74 22.02 -2.11
C GLU A 366 14.38 20.67 -1.77
N LEU A 367 15.48 20.67 -1.02
CA LEU A 367 16.10 19.44 -0.53
C LEU A 367 15.18 18.65 0.42
N ILE A 368 14.47 19.35 1.30
CA ILE A 368 13.50 18.75 2.24
C ILE A 368 12.32 18.16 1.45
N GLN A 369 11.84 18.87 0.43
CA GLN A 369 10.72 18.45 -0.42
C GLN A 369 11.09 17.29 -1.35
N ALA A 370 12.31 17.26 -1.90
CA ALA A 370 12.81 16.13 -2.68
C ALA A 370 12.93 14.86 -1.82
N TYR A 371 13.39 15.02 -0.57
CA TYR A 371 13.48 13.90 0.37
C TYR A 371 12.10 13.41 0.80
N SER A 372 11.16 14.33 1.07
CA SER A 372 9.79 13.96 1.43
C SER A 372 9.04 13.29 0.28
N LEU A 373 9.36 13.59 -0.98
CA LEU A 373 8.85 12.83 -2.12
C LEU A 373 9.28 11.35 -2.07
N GLY A 374 10.54 11.10 -1.70
CA GLY A 374 11.06 9.75 -1.49
C GLY A 374 10.39 9.02 -0.33
N ILE A 375 10.10 9.73 0.75
CA ILE A 375 9.32 9.20 1.88
C ILE A 375 7.91 8.83 1.42
N THR A 376 7.22 9.73 0.72
CA THR A 376 5.88 9.49 0.18
C THR A 376 5.86 8.29 -0.75
N ALA A 377 6.80 8.22 -1.71
CA ALA A 377 6.89 7.09 -2.63
C ALA A 377 7.05 5.75 -1.89
N TYR A 378 7.94 5.68 -0.91
CA TYR A 378 8.17 4.46 -0.13
C TYR A 378 6.98 4.06 0.73
N ILE A 379 6.44 4.97 1.54
CA ILE A 379 5.38 4.65 2.51
C ILE A 379 4.05 4.33 1.81
N VAL A 380 3.67 5.15 0.82
CA VAL A 380 2.42 4.94 0.07
C VAL A 380 2.56 3.76 -0.88
N GLY A 381 3.73 3.59 -1.51
CA GLY A 381 3.98 2.44 -2.38
C GLY A 381 3.93 1.10 -1.65
N ALA A 382 4.30 1.07 -0.37
CA ALA A 382 4.16 -0.10 0.48
C ALA A 382 2.71 -0.34 0.98
N GLY A 383 1.79 0.60 0.75
CA GLY A 383 0.44 0.51 1.30
C GLY A 383 0.34 0.72 2.81
N PHE A 384 1.32 1.41 3.43
CA PHE A 384 1.28 1.69 4.88
C PHE A 384 0.42 2.90 5.23
N HIS A 385 0.47 3.93 4.39
CA HIS A 385 -0.28 5.17 4.56
C HIS A 385 -0.65 5.76 3.19
N SER A 386 -1.63 6.64 3.15
CA SER A 386 -1.96 7.45 1.96
C SER A 386 -1.18 8.76 1.92
N VAL A 387 -1.25 9.48 0.79
CA VAL A 387 -0.53 10.76 0.61
C VAL A 387 -0.97 11.80 1.64
N ASN A 388 -2.27 11.93 1.95
CA ASN A 388 -2.77 12.87 2.96
C ASN A 388 -2.24 12.56 4.37
N GLU A 389 -2.13 11.28 4.73
CA GLU A 389 -1.61 10.83 6.02
C GLU A 389 -0.12 11.14 6.21
N ILE A 390 0.59 11.48 5.12
CA ILE A 390 1.98 11.93 5.11
C ILE A 390 2.07 13.45 5.00
N LEU A 391 1.35 14.04 4.04
CA LEU A 391 1.42 15.46 3.71
C LEU A 391 0.93 16.34 4.87
N ILE A 392 -0.22 16.00 5.47
CA ILE A 392 -0.81 16.81 6.54
C ILE A 392 0.15 16.94 7.75
N PRO A 393 0.79 15.86 8.24
CA PRO A 393 1.84 15.98 9.26
C PRO A 393 3.04 16.83 8.82
N LEU A 394 3.51 16.72 7.57
CA LEU A 394 4.64 17.52 7.08
C LEU A 394 4.30 19.01 7.05
N VAL A 395 3.07 19.36 6.71
CA VAL A 395 2.60 20.74 6.73
C VAL A 395 2.44 21.23 8.16
N LYS A 396 1.65 20.55 8.99
CA LYS A 396 1.29 21.07 10.32
C LYS A 396 2.46 21.03 11.30
N CYS A 397 3.17 19.92 11.39
CA CYS A 397 4.15 19.71 12.45
C CYS A 397 5.49 20.42 12.19
N ILE A 398 5.86 20.61 10.92
CA ILE A 398 7.15 21.20 10.55
C ILE A 398 7.06 22.33 9.53
N ASN A 399 5.88 22.67 9.00
CA ASN A 399 5.68 23.75 8.03
C ASN A 399 6.47 23.58 6.73
N MET A 400 6.50 22.36 6.18
CA MET A 400 7.23 22.03 4.94
C MET A 400 6.71 22.79 3.70
N LEU A 401 5.46 23.25 3.72
CA LEU A 401 4.84 24.07 2.67
C LEU A 401 4.34 25.39 3.28
N PRO A 402 5.18 26.45 3.31
CA PRO A 402 4.85 27.71 3.99
C PRO A 402 3.62 28.45 3.44
N ASP A 403 3.23 28.15 2.20
CA ASP A 403 2.08 28.69 1.48
C ASP A 403 0.81 27.85 1.63
N TYR A 404 0.90 26.69 2.30
CA TYR A 404 -0.28 25.92 2.65
C TYR A 404 -1.17 26.76 3.59
N PRO A 405 -2.51 26.74 3.42
CA PRO A 405 -3.41 27.50 4.28
C PRO A 405 -3.19 27.22 5.78
N ALA A 406 -3.03 28.29 6.56
CA ALA A 406 -2.76 28.21 8.00
C ALA A 406 -4.04 27.89 8.79
N TYR A 407 -4.43 26.63 8.79
CA TYR A 407 -5.55 26.12 9.59
C TYR A 407 -5.20 26.04 11.08
N GLN A 408 -6.22 25.90 11.94
CA GLN A 408 -6.04 25.73 13.38
C GLN A 408 -6.43 24.34 13.83
N GLY A 409 -5.58 23.75 14.66
CA GLY A 409 -5.89 22.47 15.29
C GLY A 409 -6.24 21.37 14.28
N LEU A 410 -7.38 20.70 14.48
CA LEU A 410 -7.82 19.56 13.65
C LEU A 410 -8.46 19.98 12.34
N GLU A 411 -8.58 21.28 12.07
CA GLU A 411 -9.04 21.77 10.76
C GLU A 411 -8.15 21.24 9.62
N TYR A 412 -6.86 20.97 9.88
CA TYR A 412 -5.97 20.31 8.92
C TYR A 412 -6.45 18.92 8.48
N LEU A 413 -7.22 18.20 9.30
CA LEU A 413 -7.79 16.89 8.94
C LEU A 413 -9.12 17.03 8.21
N ILE A 414 -9.90 18.06 8.54
CA ILE A 414 -11.27 18.26 8.02
C ILE A 414 -11.22 18.90 6.63
N LYS A 415 -10.23 19.75 6.36
CA LYS A 415 -10.07 20.40 5.06
C LYS A 415 -9.40 19.46 4.05
N PRO A 416 -9.71 19.60 2.75
CA PRO A 416 -9.02 18.86 1.70
C PRO A 416 -7.49 19.04 1.79
N PRO A 417 -6.69 17.99 1.50
CA PRO A 417 -5.25 17.98 1.75
C PRO A 417 -4.40 18.70 0.68
N LEU A 418 -5.02 19.27 -0.35
CA LEU A 418 -4.38 20.10 -1.38
C LEU A 418 -3.10 19.49 -2.00
N TYR A 419 -3.16 18.25 -2.53
CA TYR A 419 -1.96 17.57 -3.03
C TYR A 419 -1.29 18.34 -4.17
N ASN A 420 -2.07 19.02 -5.02
CA ASN A 420 -1.51 19.76 -6.14
C ASN A 420 -0.53 20.84 -5.66
N LEU A 421 -0.79 21.50 -4.52
CA LEU A 421 0.12 22.51 -3.99
C LEU A 421 1.51 21.92 -3.72
N TYR A 422 1.55 20.72 -3.14
CA TYR A 422 2.79 19.99 -2.90
C TYR A 422 3.48 19.57 -4.20
N PHE A 423 2.72 18.99 -5.14
CA PHE A 423 3.24 18.52 -6.41
C PHE A 423 3.74 19.66 -7.30
N ASP A 424 3.04 20.79 -7.36
CA ASP A 424 3.45 21.97 -8.12
C ASP A 424 4.73 22.58 -7.56
N ARG A 425 4.89 22.63 -6.22
CA ARG A 425 6.13 23.10 -5.59
C ARG A 425 7.33 22.26 -5.98
N ILE A 426 7.19 20.92 -5.98
CA ILE A 426 8.26 20.04 -6.45
C ILE A 426 8.51 20.23 -7.94
N SER A 427 7.45 20.32 -8.75
CA SER A 427 7.56 20.47 -10.21
C SER A 427 8.28 21.75 -10.65
N GLN A 428 8.34 22.77 -9.78
CA GLN A 428 9.10 24.01 -10.04
C GLN A 428 10.62 23.81 -10.09
N PHE A 429 11.15 22.80 -9.37
CA PHE A 429 12.59 22.54 -9.32
C PHE A 429 13.00 21.12 -9.76
N ASP A 430 12.06 20.18 -9.83
CA ASP A 430 12.27 18.82 -10.31
C ASP A 430 11.45 18.56 -11.59
N SER A 431 12.08 18.77 -12.75
CA SER A 431 11.45 18.53 -14.05
C SER A 431 11.17 17.05 -14.31
N GLU A 432 11.96 16.14 -13.73
CA GLU A 432 11.72 14.71 -13.86
C GLU A 432 10.43 14.33 -13.12
N PHE A 433 10.21 14.85 -11.91
CA PHE A 433 8.95 14.67 -11.20
C PHE A 433 7.76 15.14 -12.03
N ASN A 434 7.84 16.33 -12.62
CA ASN A 434 6.77 16.85 -13.49
C ASN A 434 6.49 15.92 -14.68
N GLN A 435 7.54 15.38 -15.32
CA GLN A 435 7.38 14.38 -16.39
C GLN A 435 6.71 13.10 -15.87
N ARG A 436 7.10 12.60 -14.69
CA ARG A 436 6.49 11.41 -14.07
C ARG A 436 5.03 11.67 -13.73
N ARG A 437 4.68 12.84 -13.19
CA ARG A 437 3.28 13.22 -12.91
C ARG A 437 2.41 13.24 -14.17
N HIS A 438 2.91 13.75 -15.29
CA HIS A 438 2.20 13.64 -16.58
C HIS A 438 2.00 12.19 -17.02
N GLN A 439 3.03 11.34 -16.88
CA GLN A 439 2.93 9.92 -17.20
C GLN A 439 1.91 9.20 -16.30
N VAL A 440 1.86 9.55 -15.02
CA VAL A 440 0.90 9.01 -14.05
C VAL A 440 -0.53 9.33 -14.47
N TRP A 441 -0.81 10.58 -14.88
CA TRP A 441 -2.12 10.93 -15.43
C TRP A 441 -2.47 10.12 -16.67
N ALA A 442 -1.52 9.92 -17.60
CA ALA A 442 -1.75 9.10 -18.79
C ALA A 442 -2.04 7.63 -18.44
N ASN A 443 -1.27 7.03 -17.53
CA ASN A 443 -1.49 5.66 -17.06
C ASN A 443 -2.83 5.51 -16.35
N TYR A 444 -3.17 6.48 -15.49
CA TYR A 444 -4.41 6.52 -14.75
C TYR A 444 -5.64 6.65 -15.67
N LEU A 445 -5.60 7.51 -16.68
CA LEU A 445 -6.68 7.63 -17.67
C LEU A 445 -6.81 6.38 -18.55
N ASN A 446 -5.70 5.74 -18.90
CA ASN A 446 -5.73 4.46 -19.59
C ASN A 446 -6.37 3.36 -18.73
N TYR A 447 -6.02 3.29 -17.44
CA TYR A 447 -6.71 2.43 -16.48
C TYR A 447 -8.21 2.75 -16.40
N PHE A 448 -8.56 4.04 -16.32
CA PHE A 448 -9.94 4.47 -16.20
C PHE A 448 -10.77 3.97 -17.39
N ALA A 449 -10.27 4.18 -18.61
CA ALA A 449 -10.96 3.78 -19.84
C ALA A 449 -10.99 2.25 -20.05
N SER A 450 -9.93 1.53 -19.71
CA SER A 450 -9.79 0.08 -20.00
C SER A 450 -10.28 -0.84 -18.88
N CYS A 451 -10.46 -0.32 -17.66
CA CYS A 451 -10.80 -1.11 -16.49
C CYS A 451 -11.95 -0.49 -15.68
N TYR A 452 -11.83 0.76 -15.24
CA TYR A 452 -12.86 1.34 -14.36
C TYR A 452 -14.20 1.55 -15.09
N MET A 453 -14.20 2.21 -16.26
CA MET A 453 -15.42 2.47 -17.00
C MET A 453 -16.15 1.17 -17.38
N PRO A 454 -15.51 0.13 -17.93
CA PRO A 454 -16.19 -1.12 -18.25
C PRO A 454 -16.66 -1.97 -17.06
N LEU A 455 -16.27 -1.62 -15.83
CA LEU A 455 -16.70 -2.31 -14.60
C LEU A 455 -17.76 -1.50 -13.83
N CYS A 456 -17.62 -0.19 -13.80
CA CYS A 456 -18.40 0.71 -12.93
C CYS A 456 -19.32 1.66 -13.71
N MET A 457 -19.06 1.85 -15.02
CA MET A 457 -19.75 2.81 -15.90
C MET A 457 -20.14 2.17 -17.23
N ASN A 458 -20.59 0.91 -17.21
CA ASN A 458 -20.81 0.09 -18.41
C ASN A 458 -21.79 0.72 -19.40
N ASP A 459 -22.77 1.49 -18.89
CA ASP A 459 -23.76 2.20 -19.70
C ASP A 459 -23.13 3.29 -20.60
N PHE A 460 -21.88 3.67 -20.33
CA PHE A 460 -21.10 4.67 -21.06
C PHE A 460 -20.00 4.04 -21.94
N CYS A 461 -19.96 2.72 -22.04
CA CYS A 461 -18.92 2.00 -22.78
C CYS A 461 -19.47 1.41 -24.09
N GLU A 462 -18.64 1.40 -25.12
CA GLU A 462 -18.91 0.63 -26.33
C GLU A 462 -18.85 -0.88 -26.05
N ALA A 463 -19.57 -1.68 -26.85
CA ALA A 463 -19.63 -3.14 -26.66
C ALA A 463 -18.25 -3.81 -26.67
N GLU A 464 -17.31 -3.28 -27.47
CA GLU A 464 -15.92 -3.77 -27.55
C GLU A 464 -15.14 -3.47 -26.26
N GLN A 465 -15.37 -2.31 -25.62
CA GLN A 465 -14.74 -1.96 -24.34
C GLN A 465 -15.27 -2.86 -23.22
N ILE A 466 -16.56 -3.16 -23.22
CA ILE A 466 -17.18 -4.10 -22.26
C ILE A 466 -16.65 -5.51 -22.48
N ALA A 467 -16.51 -5.95 -23.74
CA ALA A 467 -15.97 -7.27 -24.06
C ALA A 467 -14.48 -7.42 -23.71
N ALA A 468 -13.72 -6.32 -23.77
CA ALA A 468 -12.32 -6.25 -23.36
C ALA A 468 -12.12 -6.01 -21.85
N ALA A 469 -13.22 -5.79 -21.10
CA ALA A 469 -13.17 -5.57 -19.67
C ALA A 469 -12.42 -6.73 -18.98
N PRO A 470 -11.54 -6.44 -18.01
CA PRO A 470 -10.94 -7.49 -17.20
C PRO A 470 -12.04 -8.36 -16.58
N CYS A 471 -11.81 -9.67 -16.48
CA CYS A 471 -12.68 -10.53 -15.68
C CYS A 471 -12.78 -9.96 -14.25
N LEU A 472 -13.93 -10.18 -13.60
CA LEU A 472 -14.34 -9.54 -12.34
C LEU A 472 -13.38 -9.73 -11.14
N SER A 473 -12.29 -10.49 -11.28
CA SER A 473 -11.05 -10.25 -10.54
C SER A 473 -9.90 -11.04 -11.18
N PRO A 474 -8.71 -10.46 -11.44
CA PRO A 474 -7.52 -11.20 -11.85
C PRO A 474 -7.23 -12.41 -10.96
N GLU A 475 -7.53 -12.30 -9.67
CA GLU A 475 -7.39 -13.34 -8.66
C GLU A 475 -8.38 -14.49 -8.88
N VAL A 476 -9.58 -14.24 -9.43
CA VAL A 476 -10.52 -15.29 -9.86
C VAL A 476 -9.90 -16.14 -10.96
N GLU A 477 -9.30 -15.51 -11.98
CA GLU A 477 -8.65 -16.22 -13.07
C GLU A 477 -7.37 -16.91 -12.61
N VAL A 478 -6.57 -16.27 -11.74
CA VAL A 478 -5.41 -16.92 -11.11
C VAL A 478 -5.86 -18.11 -10.26
N LEU A 479 -6.92 -18.00 -9.46
CA LEU A 479 -7.42 -19.13 -8.68
C LEU A 479 -7.94 -20.26 -9.58
N LYS A 480 -8.61 -19.93 -10.68
CA LYS A 480 -9.01 -20.90 -11.71
C LYS A 480 -7.80 -21.63 -12.30
N GLU A 481 -6.74 -20.90 -12.64
CA GLU A 481 -5.48 -21.46 -13.14
C GLU A 481 -4.79 -22.33 -12.08
N ILE A 482 -4.76 -21.90 -10.81
CA ILE A 482 -4.23 -22.68 -9.68
C ILE A 482 -5.02 -23.98 -9.53
N VAL A 483 -6.35 -23.92 -9.52
CA VAL A 483 -7.20 -25.12 -9.43
C VAL A 483 -6.94 -26.05 -10.61
N ALA A 484 -6.94 -25.53 -11.83
CA ALA A 484 -6.75 -26.30 -13.05
C ALA A 484 -5.38 -27.00 -13.09
N SER A 485 -4.30 -26.26 -12.84
CA SER A 485 -2.93 -26.78 -12.83
C SER A 485 -2.72 -27.81 -11.72
N SER A 486 -3.23 -27.54 -10.51
CA SER A 486 -3.11 -28.45 -9.37
C SER A 486 -3.86 -29.76 -9.59
N ILE A 487 -4.98 -29.73 -10.31
CA ILE A 487 -5.71 -30.93 -10.74
C ILE A 487 -4.89 -31.72 -11.76
N ASP A 488 -4.31 -31.05 -12.75
CA ASP A 488 -3.51 -31.69 -13.80
C ASP A 488 -2.25 -32.36 -13.21
N ASP A 489 -1.55 -31.68 -12.30
CA ASP A 489 -0.39 -32.20 -11.57
C ASP A 489 -0.77 -33.41 -10.69
N CYS A 490 -1.92 -33.35 -10.01
CA CYS A 490 -2.45 -34.46 -9.21
C CYS A 490 -2.72 -35.69 -10.08
N ILE A 491 -3.40 -35.51 -11.22
CA ILE A 491 -3.69 -36.58 -12.17
C ILE A 491 -2.39 -37.17 -12.74
N GLN A 492 -1.42 -36.33 -13.12
CA GLN A 492 -0.13 -36.77 -13.61
C GLN A 492 0.64 -37.58 -12.57
N PHE A 493 0.68 -37.10 -11.32
CA PHE A 493 1.30 -37.80 -10.19
C PHE A 493 0.69 -39.19 -9.97
N HIS A 494 -0.65 -39.30 -10.02
CA HIS A 494 -1.34 -40.58 -9.90
C HIS A 494 -1.01 -41.51 -11.07
N ASN A 495 -1.01 -41.00 -12.30
CA ASN A 495 -0.67 -41.80 -13.48
C ASN A 495 0.75 -42.35 -13.43
N ASN A 496 1.72 -41.55 -12.95
CA ASN A 496 3.10 -41.99 -12.78
C ASN A 496 3.26 -42.99 -11.62
N SER A 497 2.42 -42.91 -10.59
CA SER A 497 2.47 -43.77 -9.40
C SER A 497 1.72 -45.10 -9.54
N LYS A 498 0.86 -45.24 -10.57
CA LYS A 498 0.11 -46.48 -10.88
C LYS A 498 0.98 -47.72 -11.05
N GLY A 499 2.25 -47.56 -11.42
CA GLY A 499 3.19 -48.67 -11.63
C GLY A 499 4.01 -49.09 -10.40
N THR A 500 3.99 -48.31 -9.32
CA THR A 500 4.97 -48.43 -8.22
C THR A 500 4.37 -48.56 -6.82
N ASP A 501 3.10 -48.20 -6.64
CA ASP A 501 2.43 -48.23 -5.34
C ASP A 501 1.10 -48.98 -5.44
N PHE A 502 0.97 -50.01 -4.60
CA PHE A 502 -0.16 -50.95 -4.56
C PHE A 502 -1.50 -50.29 -4.25
N ARG A 503 -1.49 -49.07 -3.69
CA ARG A 503 -2.70 -48.27 -3.53
C ARG A 503 -3.30 -47.88 -4.89
N PHE A 504 -2.48 -47.58 -5.90
CA PHE A 504 -2.96 -47.10 -7.21
C PHE A 504 -3.30 -48.20 -8.21
N LEU A 505 -2.94 -49.46 -7.93
CA LEU A 505 -3.28 -50.61 -8.78
C LEU A 505 -4.79 -50.91 -8.85
N ALA A 506 -5.58 -50.32 -7.94
CA ALA A 506 -7.03 -50.52 -7.85
C ALA A 506 -7.88 -49.30 -8.27
N ALA A 507 -7.26 -48.18 -8.65
CA ALA A 507 -7.95 -46.94 -9.02
C ALA A 507 -8.80 -47.13 -10.30
N LYS A 508 -10.10 -46.84 -10.24
CA LYS A 508 -11.01 -46.97 -11.40
C LYS A 508 -10.96 -45.71 -12.29
N PRO A 509 -11.31 -45.80 -13.58
CA PRO A 509 -11.39 -44.66 -14.50
C PRO A 509 -12.33 -43.51 -14.06
N GLN A 510 -13.17 -43.75 -13.05
CA GLN A 510 -14.17 -42.82 -12.52
C GLN A 510 -13.54 -41.66 -11.72
N GLU A 511 -12.34 -41.81 -11.18
CA GLU A 511 -11.76 -40.87 -10.19
C GLU A 511 -11.06 -39.67 -10.87
N SER A 512 -10.52 -39.85 -12.09
CA SER A 512 -10.17 -38.71 -12.96
C SER A 512 -11.41 -37.93 -13.39
N THR A 513 -12.60 -38.52 -13.34
CA THR A 513 -13.84 -37.83 -13.68
C THR A 513 -14.21 -36.82 -12.60
N ASP A 514 -14.07 -37.15 -11.30
CA ASP A 514 -14.45 -36.25 -10.20
C ASP A 514 -13.54 -35.02 -10.11
N LEU A 515 -12.22 -35.18 -10.28
CA LEU A 515 -11.30 -34.06 -10.38
C LEU A 515 -11.56 -33.20 -11.63
N ASN A 516 -11.91 -33.80 -12.77
CA ASN A 516 -12.27 -33.04 -13.96
C ASN A 516 -13.63 -32.33 -13.80
N LEU A 517 -14.59 -32.92 -13.08
CA LEU A 517 -15.87 -32.28 -12.73
C LEU A 517 -15.65 -31.09 -11.80
N LEU A 518 -14.76 -31.21 -10.81
CA LEU A 518 -14.33 -30.08 -9.98
C LEU A 518 -13.68 -29.00 -10.85
N LYS A 519 -12.79 -29.38 -11.76
CA LYS A 519 -12.12 -28.45 -12.69
C LYS A 519 -13.17 -27.66 -13.48
N GLU A 520 -14.10 -28.34 -14.14
CA GLU A 520 -15.19 -27.69 -14.89
C GLU A 520 -16.06 -26.79 -13.99
N ALA A 521 -16.43 -27.28 -12.81
CA ALA A 521 -17.26 -26.55 -11.85
C ALA A 521 -16.58 -25.29 -11.32
N CYS A 522 -15.27 -25.30 -11.05
CA CYS A 522 -14.51 -24.12 -10.63
C CYS A 522 -14.30 -23.14 -11.79
N LEU A 523 -13.96 -23.64 -12.99
CA LEU A 523 -13.75 -22.79 -14.17
C LEU A 523 -15.01 -22.04 -14.60
N SER A 524 -16.19 -22.59 -14.33
CA SER A 524 -17.47 -21.94 -14.63
C SER A 524 -17.89 -20.85 -13.64
N GLN A 525 -17.15 -20.64 -12.54
CA GLN A 525 -17.51 -19.63 -11.54
C GLN A 525 -16.98 -18.24 -11.90
N SER A 526 -17.62 -17.20 -11.37
CA SER A 526 -17.27 -15.79 -11.61
C SER A 526 -16.76 -15.05 -10.37
N SER A 527 -16.60 -15.72 -9.22
CA SER A 527 -16.08 -15.12 -7.99
C SER A 527 -15.23 -16.09 -7.18
N LEU A 528 -14.31 -15.55 -6.38
CA LEU A 528 -13.44 -16.34 -5.50
C LEU A 528 -14.24 -17.14 -4.48
N ILE A 529 -15.26 -16.54 -3.85
CA ILE A 529 -16.18 -17.23 -2.94
C ILE A 529 -16.86 -18.41 -3.63
N ALA A 530 -17.32 -18.23 -4.87
CA ALA A 530 -17.99 -19.30 -5.59
C ALA A 530 -17.03 -20.44 -5.96
N ILE A 531 -15.78 -20.13 -6.36
CA ILE A 531 -14.74 -21.13 -6.59
C ILE A 531 -14.42 -21.88 -5.28
N MET A 532 -14.23 -21.15 -4.18
CA MET A 532 -13.96 -21.74 -2.86
C MET A 532 -15.11 -22.62 -2.38
N ALA A 533 -16.36 -22.24 -2.63
CA ALA A 533 -17.52 -23.06 -2.32
C ALA A 533 -17.51 -24.38 -3.10
N GLN A 534 -17.09 -24.40 -4.37
CA GLN A 534 -16.92 -25.66 -5.12
C GLN A 534 -15.80 -26.52 -4.53
N LEU A 535 -14.69 -25.92 -4.11
CA LEU A 535 -13.59 -26.62 -3.44
C LEU A 535 -14.05 -27.22 -2.10
N GLN A 536 -14.80 -26.48 -1.29
CA GLN A 536 -15.38 -26.97 -0.04
C GLN A 536 -16.31 -28.15 -0.28
N LYS A 537 -17.22 -28.07 -1.28
CA LYS A 537 -18.10 -29.17 -1.70
C LYS A 537 -17.32 -30.43 -2.06
N TYR A 538 -16.22 -30.27 -2.78
CA TYR A 538 -15.34 -31.37 -3.14
C TYR A 538 -14.69 -32.01 -1.90
N PHE A 539 -14.15 -31.22 -0.98
CA PHE A 539 -13.56 -31.75 0.25
C PHE A 539 -14.58 -32.34 1.24
N ALA A 540 -15.85 -31.90 1.17
CA ALA A 540 -16.96 -32.49 1.92
C ALA A 540 -17.44 -33.82 1.32
N GLY A 541 -17.05 -34.15 0.08
CA GLY A 541 -17.44 -35.38 -0.62
C GLY A 541 -18.78 -35.25 -1.38
N GLU A 542 -19.26 -34.03 -1.65
CA GLU A 542 -20.54 -33.80 -2.35
C GLU A 542 -20.50 -34.12 -3.85
N PHE A 543 -19.30 -34.26 -4.42
CA PHE A 543 -19.11 -34.74 -5.80
C PHE A 543 -19.21 -36.28 -5.89
N GLU A 544 -19.41 -36.97 -4.76
CA GLU A 544 -19.38 -38.43 -4.69
C GLU A 544 -20.74 -39.08 -4.46
N THR A 545 -20.89 -40.32 -4.93
CA THR A 545 -22.03 -41.19 -4.57
C THR A 545 -21.72 -42.15 -3.41
N SER A 546 -20.46 -42.34 -3.01
CA SER A 546 -20.01 -43.12 -1.81
C SER A 546 -18.50 -42.94 -1.51
N PRO A 547 -18.09 -42.39 -0.35
CA PRO A 547 -16.67 -42.12 -0.06
C PRO A 547 -15.82 -43.37 0.16
N THR A 548 -14.68 -43.48 -0.54
CA THR A 548 -13.73 -44.61 -0.41
C THR A 548 -12.41 -44.23 0.29
N ALA A 549 -11.60 -45.22 0.65
CA ALA A 549 -10.24 -44.99 1.18
C ALA A 549 -9.30 -44.33 0.13
N MET A 550 -9.57 -44.53 -1.16
CA MET A 550 -8.85 -43.89 -2.27
C MET A 550 -9.21 -42.41 -2.38
N HIS A 551 -10.48 -42.05 -2.25
CA HIS A 551 -10.90 -40.65 -2.25
C HIS A 551 -10.20 -39.83 -1.15
N LYS A 552 -10.04 -40.39 0.05
CA LYS A 552 -9.27 -39.76 1.13
C LYS A 552 -7.79 -39.56 0.76
N PHE A 553 -7.24 -40.40 -0.11
CA PHE A 553 -5.88 -40.24 -0.63
C PHE A 553 -5.84 -39.15 -1.71
N ASP A 554 -6.77 -39.16 -2.66
CA ASP A 554 -6.84 -38.19 -3.76
C ASP A 554 -7.13 -36.77 -3.28
N ASN A 555 -8.03 -36.60 -2.31
CA ASN A 555 -8.25 -35.30 -1.64
C ASN A 555 -6.98 -34.77 -1.00
N ARG A 556 -6.15 -35.64 -0.41
CA ARG A 556 -4.88 -35.25 0.20
C ARG A 556 -3.81 -34.96 -0.84
N SER A 557 -3.80 -35.67 -1.97
CA SER A 557 -2.89 -35.42 -3.09
C SER A 557 -3.23 -34.10 -3.78
N TYR A 558 -4.50 -33.88 -4.13
CA TYR A 558 -4.95 -32.63 -4.73
C TYR A 558 -4.68 -31.45 -3.81
N LEU A 559 -5.05 -31.54 -2.53
CA LEU A 559 -4.80 -30.46 -1.58
C LEU A 559 -3.31 -30.11 -1.45
N ARG A 560 -2.41 -31.08 -1.59
CA ARG A 560 -0.96 -30.81 -1.61
C ARG A 560 -0.57 -29.98 -2.82
N PHE A 561 -0.99 -30.36 -4.03
CA PHE A 561 -0.68 -29.59 -5.24
C PHE A 561 -1.35 -28.21 -5.19
N PHE A 562 -2.60 -28.14 -4.76
CA PHE A 562 -3.34 -26.88 -4.59
C PHE A 562 -2.62 -25.92 -3.67
N LEU A 563 -2.26 -26.35 -2.46
CA LEU A 563 -1.52 -25.49 -1.52
C LEU A 563 -0.12 -25.18 -2.02
N TYR A 564 0.52 -26.10 -2.75
CA TYR A 564 1.89 -25.90 -3.22
C TYR A 564 1.95 -24.85 -4.32
N THR A 565 0.93 -24.80 -5.17
CA THR A 565 0.79 -23.76 -6.18
C THR A 565 0.29 -22.46 -5.55
N LEU A 566 -0.72 -22.51 -4.66
CA LEU A 566 -1.30 -21.32 -4.01
C LEU A 566 -0.29 -20.52 -3.18
N LYS A 567 0.74 -21.16 -2.62
CA LYS A 567 1.78 -20.48 -1.82
C LYS A 567 2.52 -19.37 -2.57
N ASP A 568 2.59 -19.47 -3.90
CA ASP A 568 3.28 -18.51 -4.76
C ASP A 568 2.37 -17.31 -5.12
N TYR A 569 1.11 -17.34 -4.68
CA TYR A 569 0.09 -16.31 -4.94
C TYR A 569 -0.46 -15.75 -3.62
N PRO A 570 0.35 -14.99 -2.85
CA PRO A 570 -0.03 -14.50 -1.52
C PRO A 570 -1.29 -13.62 -1.54
N GLN A 571 -1.56 -12.91 -2.64
CA GLN A 571 -2.75 -12.09 -2.81
C GLN A 571 -4.03 -12.94 -2.87
N VAL A 572 -4.01 -14.05 -3.61
CA VAL A 572 -5.15 -14.98 -3.72
C VAL A 572 -5.36 -15.65 -2.37
N LEU A 573 -4.28 -16.09 -1.71
CA LEU A 573 -4.32 -16.66 -0.36
C LEU A 573 -4.91 -15.68 0.67
N SER A 574 -4.47 -14.43 0.62
CA SER A 574 -4.95 -13.33 1.47
C SER A 574 -6.45 -13.11 1.28
N HIS A 575 -6.91 -13.05 0.02
CA HIS A 575 -8.32 -12.89 -0.29
C HIS A 575 -9.17 -14.08 0.16
N ILE A 576 -8.66 -15.32 0.02
CA ILE A 576 -9.33 -16.53 0.53
C ILE A 576 -9.50 -16.45 2.06
N ASN A 577 -8.43 -16.08 2.78
CA ASN A 577 -8.46 -15.95 4.24
C ASN A 577 -9.49 -14.93 4.72
N GLU A 578 -9.52 -13.78 4.06
CA GLU A 578 -10.44 -12.70 4.42
C GLU A 578 -11.89 -13.05 4.10
N GLN A 579 -12.19 -13.48 2.86
CA GLN A 579 -13.57 -13.72 2.43
C GLN A 579 -14.22 -14.91 3.13
N LEU A 580 -13.43 -15.92 3.50
CA LEU A 580 -13.93 -17.07 4.25
C LEU A 580 -13.87 -16.87 5.77
N ALA A 581 -13.25 -15.79 6.25
CA ALA A 581 -13.06 -15.53 7.68
C ALA A 581 -12.45 -16.72 8.45
N LEU A 582 -11.48 -17.42 7.84
CA LEU A 582 -10.88 -18.64 8.39
C LEU A 582 -10.19 -18.35 9.73
N GLU A 583 -10.57 -19.07 10.79
CA GLU A 583 -9.89 -19.05 12.09
C GLU A 583 -9.36 -20.43 12.50
N PRO A 584 -8.02 -20.64 12.56
CA PRO A 584 -6.95 -19.72 12.17
C PRO A 584 -6.90 -19.52 10.65
N PRO A 585 -6.28 -18.44 10.14
CA PRO A 585 -6.11 -18.25 8.69
C PRO A 585 -5.24 -19.35 8.08
N LEU A 586 -5.47 -19.62 6.79
CA LEU A 586 -4.63 -20.45 5.95
C LEU A 586 -3.25 -19.81 5.80
N ILE A 587 -2.24 -20.42 6.41
CA ILE A 587 -0.83 -20.04 6.27
C ILE A 587 -0.11 -21.19 5.57
N ILE A 588 0.58 -20.89 4.46
CA ILE A 588 1.32 -21.88 3.68
C ILE A 588 2.82 -21.60 3.81
N ASP A 589 3.58 -22.57 4.30
CA ASP A 589 5.04 -22.44 4.42
C ASP A 589 5.72 -22.57 3.06
N THR A 590 6.36 -21.49 2.61
CA THR A 590 6.99 -21.41 1.29
C THR A 590 8.27 -22.23 1.18
N THR A 591 8.87 -22.65 2.30
CA THR A 591 10.17 -23.32 2.35
C THR A 591 10.10 -24.85 2.32
N LYS A 592 8.91 -25.42 2.52
CA LYS A 592 8.73 -26.87 2.64
C LYS A 592 8.61 -27.55 1.28
N ASP A 593 9.28 -28.70 1.15
CA ASP A 593 9.12 -29.61 0.02
C ASP A 593 7.72 -30.25 0.04
N ILE A 594 7.08 -30.33 -1.14
CA ILE A 594 5.70 -30.81 -1.33
C ILE A 594 5.46 -32.24 -0.79
N PHE A 595 6.51 -33.08 -0.76
CA PHE A 595 6.42 -34.46 -0.27
C PHE A 595 6.98 -34.64 1.15
N SER A 596 7.42 -33.57 1.81
CA SER A 596 7.87 -33.62 3.20
C SER A 596 6.74 -34.02 4.17
N GLN A 597 7.14 -34.63 5.29
CA GLN A 597 6.22 -35.03 6.35
C GLN A 597 5.59 -33.82 7.07
N GLU A 598 6.32 -32.71 7.12
CA GLU A 598 5.87 -31.44 7.69
C GLU A 598 4.75 -30.83 6.83
N TYR A 599 4.96 -30.77 5.51
CA TYR A 599 3.94 -30.26 4.58
C TYR A 599 2.67 -31.12 4.56
N ARG A 600 2.81 -32.44 4.74
CA ARG A 600 1.68 -33.35 4.93
C ARG A 600 0.81 -32.99 6.14
N THR A 601 1.43 -32.57 7.23
CA THR A 601 0.73 -32.18 8.47
C THR A 601 -0.03 -30.88 8.27
N GLU A 602 0.54 -29.96 7.51
CA GLU A 602 -0.08 -28.70 7.10
C GLU A 602 -1.34 -28.95 6.25
N CYS A 603 -1.22 -29.76 5.19
CA CYS A 603 -2.36 -30.15 4.37
C CYS A 603 -3.50 -30.79 5.18
N PHE A 604 -3.17 -31.58 6.21
CA PHE A 604 -4.20 -32.20 7.06
C PHE A 604 -5.00 -31.16 7.87
N LYS A 605 -4.32 -30.11 8.38
CA LYS A 605 -5.00 -29.01 9.09
C LYS A 605 -5.93 -28.25 8.15
N VAL A 606 -5.46 -27.93 6.95
CA VAL A 606 -6.25 -27.19 5.95
C VAL A 606 -7.44 -28.00 5.48
N HIS A 607 -7.26 -29.31 5.23
CA HIS A 607 -8.36 -30.19 4.85
C HIS A 607 -9.47 -30.19 5.90
N LYS A 608 -9.09 -30.15 7.19
CA LYS A 608 -10.03 -30.08 8.31
C LYS A 608 -10.79 -28.74 8.30
N MET A 609 -10.09 -27.63 8.15
CA MET A 609 -10.70 -26.28 8.07
C MET A 609 -11.69 -26.16 6.92
N LEU A 610 -11.28 -26.54 5.69
CA LEU A 610 -12.13 -26.46 4.51
C LEU A 610 -13.35 -27.38 4.57
N LYS A 611 -13.30 -28.43 5.40
CA LYS A 611 -14.41 -29.36 5.60
C LYS A 611 -15.38 -28.92 6.71
N GLU A 612 -14.88 -28.28 7.77
CA GLU A 612 -15.68 -27.90 8.95
C GLU A 612 -16.57 -26.67 8.69
N GLU A 613 -16.24 -25.79 7.76
CA GLU A 613 -17.07 -24.62 7.41
C GLU A 613 -18.27 -24.92 6.48
N HIS A 614 -18.40 -26.16 5.98
CA HIS A 614 -19.48 -26.53 5.06
C HIS A 614 -20.83 -26.84 5.76
N HIS A 615 -21.08 -26.31 6.96
CA HIS A 615 -22.37 -26.42 7.64
C HIS A 615 -23.13 -25.09 7.58
N PRO A 616 -24.00 -24.87 6.58
CA PRO A 616 -24.88 -23.72 6.56
C PRO A 616 -25.98 -23.95 7.61
N GLY A 617 -25.75 -23.40 8.81
CA GLY A 617 -26.68 -23.44 9.94
C GLY A 617 -26.25 -24.39 11.04
N GLY A 618 -25.59 -23.85 12.06
CA GLY A 618 -25.26 -24.58 13.28
C GLY A 618 -25.14 -23.62 14.45
N GLU A 619 -26.21 -23.54 15.24
CA GLU A 619 -26.14 -23.04 16.61
C GLU A 619 -24.96 -23.68 17.34
N ASN A 620 -24.32 -22.89 18.22
CA ASN A 620 -23.40 -23.37 19.25
C ASN A 620 -24.00 -24.61 19.97
N LEU A 621 -23.61 -25.81 19.54
CA LEU A 621 -23.77 -27.00 20.34
C LEU A 621 -22.55 -27.09 21.25
N ASN A 622 -22.80 -26.67 22.49
CA ASN A 622 -21.91 -26.71 23.63
C ASN A 622 -20.98 -27.93 23.64
N ASN A 623 -19.71 -27.64 23.93
CA ASN A 623 -18.76 -28.53 24.55
C ASN A 623 -19.36 -29.17 25.82
N GLU A 624 -20.01 -30.32 25.72
CA GLU A 624 -20.12 -31.25 26.84
C GLU A 624 -20.02 -32.71 26.36
N GLY A 625 -18.94 -33.37 26.81
CA GLY A 625 -18.86 -34.82 26.92
C GLY A 625 -18.28 -35.55 25.72
N PHE A 626 -17.00 -35.91 25.78
CA PHE A 626 -16.59 -37.33 25.86
C PHE A 626 -15.10 -37.43 26.19
N ILE A 627 -14.85 -37.75 27.46
CA ILE A 627 -13.57 -38.21 28.00
C ILE A 627 -13.37 -39.69 27.59
N ASN A 628 -12.13 -40.03 27.24
CA ASN A 628 -11.52 -41.37 27.17
C ASN A 628 -12.14 -42.44 26.25
N SER A 629 -11.35 -42.89 25.27
CA SER A 629 -10.85 -44.28 25.29
C SER A 629 -9.67 -44.48 24.34
N SER A 630 -8.62 -45.05 24.92
CA SER A 630 -7.45 -45.65 24.28
C SER A 630 -7.85 -46.81 23.37
N ILE A 631 -7.00 -47.13 22.37
CA ILE A 631 -6.64 -48.45 21.78
C ILE A 631 -5.80 -48.11 20.53
N VAL A 632 -4.46 -48.15 20.57
CA VAL A 632 -3.57 -49.30 20.29
C VAL A 632 -3.88 -49.98 18.95
N LEU A 633 -3.18 -49.56 17.89
CA LEU A 633 -2.21 -50.35 17.11
C LEU A 633 -1.39 -49.44 16.18
#